data_AF-A0A3L8A3L5-F1
#
_entry.id   AF-A0A3L8A3L5-F1
#
_cell.length_a   1.000
_cell.length_b   1.000
_cell.length_c   1.000
_cell.angle_alpha   90.00
_cell.angle_beta   90.00
_cell.angle_gamma   90.00
#
_symmetry.space_group_name_H-M   'P 1'
#
loop_
_entity.id
_entity.type
_entity.pdbx_description
1 polymer ?
#
loop_
_entity_poly.entity_id
_entity_poly.type
_entity_poly.pdbx_seq_one_letter_code
_entity_poly.pdbx_strand_id
1 'polypeptide(L)'
;MMSAQTTIITTSQLTKHEWLFIEKPSENLYEGYRFDDKNIYTFVDYDGRAEVSAPYYLSGTPDTVFDKSKVGKNKSGKYIIVDWETRLTVDSPWEHITVIYQVLDASDNSLLLAHPKKLSQQLRLTPYFKN
;
A
#
# COMPACT_ATOMS: atom_id res chain seq x y z
N MET A 1 -11.93 -20.71 13.74
CA MET A 1 -11.54 -19.72 12.71
C MET A 1 -10.99 -18.50 13.45
N MET A 2 -9.69 -18.23 13.36
CA MET A 2 -9.14 -16.99 13.90
C MET A 2 -9.52 -15.86 12.94
N SER A 3 -10.40 -14.95 13.35
CA SER A 3 -10.58 -13.68 12.67
C SER A 3 -9.25 -12.92 12.80
N ALA A 4 -8.57 -12.62 11.70
CA ALA A 4 -7.39 -11.77 11.77
C ALA A 4 -7.81 -10.41 12.36
N GLN A 5 -7.15 -10.01 13.43
CA GLN A 5 -7.38 -8.71 14.05
C GLN A 5 -7.09 -7.62 13.00
N THR A 6 -8.05 -6.73 12.81
CA THR A 6 -7.92 -5.58 11.90
C THR A 6 -7.65 -4.34 12.73
N THR A 7 -6.74 -3.51 12.26
CA THR A 7 -6.38 -2.25 12.91
C THR A 7 -6.91 -1.09 12.08
N ILE A 8 -7.41 -0.04 12.76
CA ILE A 8 -7.77 1.20 12.08
C ILE A 8 -6.48 2.00 11.87
N ILE A 9 -6.22 2.37 10.63
CA ILE A 9 -5.13 3.25 10.20
C ILE A 9 -5.69 4.62 9.84
N THR A 10 -4.90 5.68 10.06
CA THR A 10 -5.18 7.03 9.54
C THR A 10 -4.20 7.40 8.41
N THR A 11 -4.59 8.37 7.58
CA THR A 11 -3.68 8.93 6.56
C THR A 11 -2.40 9.46 7.21
N SER A 12 -2.49 10.14 8.35
CA SER A 12 -1.32 10.69 9.05
C SER A 12 -0.32 9.63 9.50
N GLN A 13 -0.79 8.43 9.88
CA GLN A 13 0.07 7.31 10.22
C GLN A 13 0.78 6.76 8.97
N LEU A 14 0.06 6.63 7.84
CA LEU A 14 0.66 6.15 6.58
C LEU A 14 1.70 7.12 6.02
N THR A 15 1.45 8.43 6.11
CA THR A 15 2.33 9.46 5.53
C THR A 15 3.52 9.82 6.43
N LYS A 16 3.59 9.27 7.65
CA LYS A 16 4.68 9.54 8.60
C LYS A 16 6.02 8.99 8.13
N HIS A 17 5.98 7.87 7.42
CA HIS A 17 7.15 7.15 6.94
C HIS A 17 6.97 6.76 5.48
N GLU A 18 8.09 6.62 4.80
CA GLU A 18 8.18 5.72 3.66
C GLU A 18 8.35 4.30 4.22
N TRP A 19 7.76 3.30 3.59
CA TRP A 19 7.63 1.95 4.11
C TRP A 19 8.38 0.97 3.21
N LEU A 20 9.48 0.40 3.69
CA LEU A 20 10.33 -0.54 2.99
C LEU A 20 9.81 -1.98 3.10
N PHE A 21 9.84 -2.74 2.02
CA PHE A 21 9.57 -4.18 2.04
C PHE A 21 10.71 -4.95 2.72
N ILE A 22 10.40 -5.77 3.73
CA ILE A 22 11.41 -6.53 4.49
C ILE A 22 12.04 -7.67 3.66
N GLU A 23 11.34 -8.17 2.63
CA GLU A 23 11.69 -9.44 1.97
C GLU A 23 12.65 -9.32 0.77
N LYS A 24 13.22 -8.14 0.47
CA LYS A 24 14.15 -7.97 -0.67
C LYS A 24 15.57 -7.65 -0.21
N PRO A 25 16.51 -8.62 -0.20
CA PRO A 25 17.81 -8.51 0.46
C PRO A 25 18.96 -8.11 -0.49
N SER A 26 18.71 -7.58 -1.69
CA SER A 26 19.81 -7.16 -2.55
C SER A 26 20.47 -5.90 -1.98
N GLU A 27 21.78 -5.96 -1.81
CA GLU A 27 22.61 -4.84 -1.38
C GLU A 27 22.31 -3.63 -2.28
N ASN A 28 21.87 -2.54 -1.65
CA ASN A 28 21.55 -1.23 -2.27
C ASN A 28 20.28 -1.14 -3.12
N LEU A 29 19.38 -2.13 -3.11
CA LEU A 29 18.04 -2.00 -3.69
C LEU A 29 17.01 -1.84 -2.58
N TYR A 30 16.38 -0.66 -2.51
CA TYR A 30 15.29 -0.39 -1.58
C TYR A 30 13.98 -0.31 -2.34
N GLU A 31 12.99 -1.12 -1.97
CA GLU A 31 11.66 -1.08 -2.58
C GLU A 31 10.59 -0.98 -1.50
N GLY A 32 9.58 -0.17 -1.77
CA GLY A 32 8.54 0.06 -0.78
C GLY A 32 7.41 0.95 -1.24
N TYR A 33 6.63 1.40 -0.26
CA TYR A 33 5.55 2.36 -0.46
C TYR A 33 5.81 3.68 0.22
N ARG A 34 5.50 4.77 -0.46
CA ARG A 34 5.30 6.10 0.13
C ARG A 34 3.85 6.50 -0.05
N PHE A 35 3.30 7.24 0.91
CA PHE A 35 1.93 7.74 0.82
C PHE A 35 1.93 9.27 0.87
N ASP A 36 1.01 9.89 0.14
CA ASP A 36 0.53 11.25 0.41
C ASP A 36 -0.98 11.22 0.70
N ASP A 37 -1.63 12.37 0.74
CA ASP A 37 -3.06 12.47 1.03
C ASP A 37 -4.00 11.77 0.04
N LYS A 38 -3.52 11.45 -1.17
CA LYS A 38 -4.33 10.99 -2.31
C LYS A 38 -3.73 9.78 -3.02
N ASN A 39 -2.41 9.61 -2.98
CA ASN A 39 -1.68 8.64 -3.77
C ASN A 39 -0.78 7.76 -2.89
N ILE A 40 -0.74 6.49 -3.27
CA ILE A 40 0.32 5.57 -2.89
C ILE A 40 1.35 5.56 -4.02
N TYR A 41 2.62 5.53 -3.66
CA TYR A 41 3.75 5.47 -4.58
C TYR A 41 4.50 4.18 -4.30
N THR A 42 4.65 3.32 -5.29
CA THR A 42 5.64 2.25 -5.26
C THR A 42 6.96 2.84 -5.68
N PHE A 43 7.97 2.77 -4.83
CA PHE A 43 9.30 3.26 -5.14
C PHE A 43 10.31 2.12 -5.24
N VAL A 44 11.29 2.31 -6.11
CA VAL A 44 12.53 1.54 -6.15
C VAL A 44 13.68 2.54 -6.11
N ASP A 45 14.59 2.41 -5.15
CA ASP A 45 15.81 3.21 -5.02
C ASP A 45 17.02 2.29 -5.20
N TYR A 46 17.66 2.42 -6.37
CA TYR A 46 18.91 1.75 -6.75
C TYR A 46 19.64 2.66 -7.73
N ASP A 47 20.74 3.27 -7.29
CA ASP A 47 21.50 4.27 -8.06
C ASP A 47 20.64 5.45 -8.57
N GLY A 48 19.57 5.77 -7.84
CA GLY A 48 18.53 6.71 -8.23
C GLY A 48 17.14 6.20 -7.88
N ARG A 49 16.19 7.12 -7.68
CA ARG A 49 14.83 6.79 -7.27
C ARG A 49 13.85 6.84 -8.44
N ALA A 50 13.17 5.72 -8.68
CA ALA A 50 12.02 5.62 -9.56
C ALA A 50 10.75 5.42 -8.72
N GLU A 51 9.66 6.12 -9.09
CA GLU A 51 8.36 5.96 -8.44
C GLU A 51 7.24 5.82 -9.48
N VAL A 52 6.26 5.00 -9.16
CA VAL A 52 4.96 4.94 -9.85
C VAL A 52 3.86 5.17 -8.83
N SER A 53 2.91 6.03 -9.16
CA SER A 53 1.81 6.41 -8.26
C SER A 53 0.48 5.81 -8.68
N ALA A 54 -0.37 5.53 -7.70
CA ALA A 54 -1.77 5.18 -7.88
C ALA A 54 -2.64 5.93 -6.87
N PRO A 55 -3.86 6.37 -7.23
CA PRO A 55 -4.75 6.98 -6.27
C PRO A 55 -5.28 5.94 -5.29
N TYR A 56 -5.49 6.36 -4.05
CA TYR A 56 -6.02 5.49 -3.00
C TYR A 56 -6.97 6.21 -2.05
N TYR A 57 -7.72 5.42 -1.27
CA TYR A 57 -8.43 5.92 -0.10
C TYR A 57 -8.48 4.87 1.01
N LEU A 58 -8.74 5.33 2.23
CA LEU A 58 -8.99 4.45 3.37
C LEU A 58 -10.47 4.09 3.45
N SER A 59 -10.77 2.83 3.76
CA SER A 59 -12.15 2.37 3.91
C SER A 59 -12.34 1.54 5.17
N GLY A 60 -13.54 1.63 5.75
CA GLY A 60 -13.99 0.71 6.80
C GLY A 60 -14.37 -0.67 6.26
N THR A 61 -14.59 -0.78 4.94
CA THR A 61 -15.02 -1.99 4.23
C THR A 61 -14.03 -2.38 3.12
N PRO A 62 -13.97 -3.66 2.73
CA PRO A 62 -13.14 -4.10 1.62
C PRO A 62 -13.83 -3.78 0.28
N ASP A 63 -13.82 -2.50 -0.10
CA ASP A 63 -14.46 -2.02 -1.33
C ASP A 63 -13.85 -2.72 -2.56
N THR A 64 -14.65 -3.49 -3.29
CA THR A 64 -14.19 -4.25 -4.46
C THR A 64 -14.25 -3.47 -5.77
N VAL A 65 -14.78 -2.25 -5.73
CA VAL A 65 -14.82 -1.30 -6.85
C VAL A 65 -14.26 0.02 -6.33
N PHE A 66 -13.26 0.54 -7.01
CA PHE A 66 -12.64 1.80 -6.64
C PHE A 66 -13.61 2.98 -6.84
N ASP A 67 -13.85 3.75 -5.78
CA ASP A 67 -14.64 4.97 -5.82
C ASP A 67 -13.74 6.21 -5.72
N LYS A 68 -13.48 6.83 -6.88
CA LYS A 68 -12.65 8.04 -6.99
C LYS A 68 -13.15 9.20 -6.13
N SER A 69 -14.44 9.24 -5.77
CA SER A 69 -15.02 10.32 -4.96
C SER A 69 -14.55 10.31 -3.50
N LYS A 70 -13.98 9.19 -3.02
CA LYS A 70 -13.46 8.99 -1.65
C LYS A 70 -12.00 9.40 -1.48
N VAL A 71 -11.24 9.54 -2.57
CA VAL A 71 -9.82 9.91 -2.58
C VAL A 71 -9.61 11.24 -1.87
N GLY A 72 -8.70 11.26 -0.90
CA GLY A 72 -8.39 12.45 -0.09
C GLY A 72 -9.47 12.89 0.90
N LYS A 73 -10.66 12.28 0.91
CA LYS A 73 -11.75 12.57 1.87
C LYS A 73 -11.77 11.60 3.03
N ASN A 74 -11.60 10.31 2.76
CA ASN A 74 -11.56 9.31 3.81
C ASN A 74 -10.17 9.25 4.44
N LYS A 75 -10.07 9.74 5.68
CA LYS A 75 -8.79 9.87 6.41
C LYS A 75 -8.50 8.73 7.38
N SER A 76 -9.39 7.75 7.52
CA SER A 76 -9.19 6.58 8.38
C SER A 76 -9.95 5.35 7.87
N GLY A 77 -9.44 4.15 8.15
CA GLY A 77 -10.09 2.90 7.75
C GLY A 77 -9.33 1.66 8.21
N LYS A 78 -9.87 0.48 7.91
CA LYS A 78 -9.20 -0.83 8.12
C LYS A 78 -8.58 -1.37 6.83
N TYR A 79 -8.90 -0.74 5.71
CA TYR A 79 -8.49 -1.13 4.37
C TYR A 79 -7.88 0.05 3.63
N ILE A 80 -6.87 -0.24 2.82
CA ILE A 80 -6.31 0.66 1.82
C ILE A 80 -6.83 0.15 0.47
N ILE A 81 -7.61 0.98 -0.22
CA ILE A 81 -8.20 0.68 -1.52
C ILE A 81 -7.44 1.48 -2.57
N VAL A 82 -6.81 0.79 -3.53
CA VAL A 82 -5.90 1.38 -4.52
C VAL A 82 -6.41 1.08 -5.92
N ASP A 83 -6.34 2.06 -6.81
CA ASP A 83 -6.59 1.89 -8.25
C ASP A 83 -5.26 1.82 -9.01
N TRP A 84 -4.79 0.59 -9.28
CA TRP A 84 -3.54 0.38 -10.01
C TRP A 84 -3.81 0.27 -11.50
N GLU A 85 -2.99 0.97 -12.28
CA GLU A 85 -2.90 0.77 -13.71
C GLU A 85 -1.95 -0.40 -14.00
N THR A 86 -2.40 -1.38 -14.79
CA THR A 86 -1.64 -2.57 -15.14
C THR A 86 -1.85 -2.92 -16.61
N ARG A 87 -0.92 -3.67 -17.17
CA ARG A 87 -1.05 -4.29 -18.50
C ARG A 87 -0.37 -5.65 -18.45
N LEU A 88 -0.95 -6.64 -19.12
CA LEU A 88 -0.43 -8.01 -19.12
C LEU A 88 0.90 -8.11 -19.87
N THR A 89 1.01 -7.39 -20.98
CA THR A 89 2.20 -7.31 -21.83
C THR A 89 2.42 -5.87 -22.29
N VAL A 90 3.56 -5.59 -22.92
CA VAL A 90 3.86 -4.25 -23.46
C VAL A 90 2.88 -3.79 -24.53
N ASP A 91 2.27 -4.73 -25.26
CA ASP A 91 1.30 -4.47 -26.33
C ASP A 91 -0.15 -4.50 -25.85
N SER A 92 -0.39 -4.92 -24.60
CA SER A 92 -1.73 -4.93 -24.02
C SER A 92 -2.19 -3.50 -23.70
N PRO A 93 -3.49 -3.19 -23.81
CA PRO A 93 -4.02 -1.94 -23.31
C PRO A 93 -3.78 -1.84 -21.79
N TRP A 94 -3.68 -0.61 -21.30
CA TRP A 94 -3.69 -0.35 -19.88
C TRP A 94 -5.09 -0.58 -19.31
N GLU A 95 -5.13 -1.22 -18.15
CA GLU A 95 -6.33 -1.56 -17.41
C GLU A 95 -6.20 -1.11 -15.97
N HIS A 96 -7.33 -0.70 -15.39
CA HIS A 96 -7.42 -0.31 -13.99
C HIS A 96 -7.91 -1.49 -13.16
N ILE A 97 -7.16 -1.83 -12.11
CA ILE A 97 -7.52 -2.87 -11.15
C ILE A 97 -7.64 -2.28 -9.74
N THR A 98 -8.70 -2.66 -9.04
CA THR A 98 -8.87 -2.34 -7.62
C THR A 98 -8.09 -3.34 -6.77
N VAL A 99 -7.04 -2.88 -6.09
CA VAL A 99 -6.28 -3.66 -5.13
C VAL A 99 -6.72 -3.28 -3.71
N ILE A 100 -6.92 -4.30 -2.88
CA ILE A 100 -7.40 -4.15 -1.50
C ILE A 100 -6.34 -4.69 -0.55
N TYR A 101 -5.84 -3.83 0.31
CA TYR A 101 -5.02 -4.23 1.46
C TYR A 101 -5.85 -4.12 2.74
N GLN A 102 -5.97 -5.21 3.47
CA GLN A 102 -6.40 -5.22 4.86
C GLN A 102 -5.21 -4.87 5.75
N VAL A 103 -5.40 -3.92 6.66
CA VAL A 103 -4.38 -3.50 7.62
C VAL A 103 -4.48 -4.41 8.84
N LEU A 104 -3.42 -5.19 9.08
CA LEU A 104 -3.31 -6.11 10.20
C LEU A 104 -2.60 -5.45 11.38
N ASP A 105 -1.53 -4.70 11.09
CA ASP A 105 -0.77 -3.91 12.06
C ASP A 105 -0.37 -2.57 11.44
N ALA A 106 -0.38 -1.54 12.28
CA ALA A 106 0.01 -0.18 11.93
C ALA A 106 0.56 0.50 13.18
N SER A 107 1.87 0.46 13.33
CA SER A 107 2.61 1.08 14.41
C SER A 107 3.71 1.99 13.83
N ASP A 108 4.40 2.73 14.70
CA ASP A 108 5.50 3.60 14.28
C ASP A 108 6.65 2.85 13.60
N ASN A 109 6.78 1.55 13.84
CA ASN A 109 7.90 0.73 13.35
C ASN A 109 7.48 -0.38 12.37
N SER A 110 6.17 -0.53 12.10
CA SER A 110 5.66 -1.65 11.30
C SER A 110 4.35 -1.30 10.63
N LEU A 111 4.26 -1.66 9.35
CA LEU A 111 3.01 -1.72 8.61
C LEU A 111 2.86 -3.16 8.08
N LEU A 112 1.77 -3.82 8.47
CA LEU A 112 1.46 -5.18 8.05
C LEU A 112 0.18 -5.18 7.24
N LEU A 113 0.32 -5.54 5.96
CA LEU A 113 -0.79 -5.59 5.01
C LEU A 113 -1.04 -7.02 4.55
N ALA A 114 -2.27 -7.34 4.20
CA ALA A 114 -2.59 -8.59 3.50
C ALA A 114 -3.78 -8.38 2.58
N HIS A 115 -3.92 -9.19 1.54
CA HIS A 115 -5.18 -9.24 0.81
C HIS A 115 -6.26 -9.87 1.72
N PRO A 116 -7.49 -9.32 1.80
CA PRO A 116 -8.52 -9.79 2.74
C PRO A 116 -8.91 -11.26 2.56
N LYS A 117 -8.78 -11.81 1.35
CA LYS A 117 -9.02 -13.24 1.04
C LYS A 117 -7.78 -14.13 1.19
N LYS A 118 -6.60 -13.57 1.46
CA LYS A 118 -5.32 -14.30 1.51
C LYS A 118 -4.48 -13.85 2.72
N LEU A 119 -5.06 -13.94 3.92
CA LEU A 119 -4.44 -13.44 5.17
C LEU A 119 -3.11 -14.13 5.55
N SER A 120 -2.84 -15.31 4.98
CA SER A 120 -1.55 -15.99 5.13
C SER A 120 -0.44 -15.39 4.27
N GLN A 121 -0.77 -14.58 3.26
CA GLN A 121 0.18 -13.86 2.41
C GLN A 121 0.24 -12.42 2.87
N GLN A 122 1.19 -12.15 3.76
CA GLN A 122 1.35 -10.85 4.40
C GLN A 122 2.49 -10.09 3.75
N LEU A 123 2.27 -8.82 3.49
CA LEU A 123 3.29 -7.86 3.11
C LEU A 123 3.73 -7.13 4.37
N ARG A 124 4.99 -7.35 4.75
CA ARG A 124 5.61 -6.76 5.93
C ARG A 124 6.45 -5.57 5.52
N LEU A 125 6.18 -4.41 6.12
CA LEU A 125 6.93 -3.20 5.85
C LEU A 125 7.46 -2.56 7.13
N THR A 126 8.64 -1.95 7.04
CA THR A 126 9.26 -1.14 8.10
C THR A 126 9.53 0.27 7.62
N PRO A 127 9.66 1.28 8.49
CA PRO A 127 10.10 2.60 8.07
C PRO A 127 11.41 2.55 7.29
N TYR A 128 11.47 3.27 6.17
CA TYR A 128 12.67 3.48 5.37
C TYR A 128 13.44 4.68 5.91
N PHE A 129 14.70 4.47 6.26
CA PHE A 129 15.64 5.51 6.65
C PHE A 129 16.83 5.46 5.70
N LYS A 130 16.98 6.49 4.87
CA LYS A 130 18.17 6.63 4.01
C LYS A 130 19.30 7.19 4.88
N ASN A 131 20.34 6.38 5.11
CA ASN A 131 21.56 6.79 5.80
C ASN A 131 22.42 7.71 4.95
#